data_AF-A0A7V9C258-F1
#
_entry.id   AF-A0A7V9C258-F1
#
_cell.length_a   1.000
_cell.length_b   1.000
_cell.length_c   1.000
_cell.angle_alpha   90.00
_cell.angle_beta   90.00
_cell.angle_gamma   90.00
#
_symmetry.space_group_name_H-M   'P 1'
#
loop_
_entity.id
_entity.type
_entity.pdbx_description
1 polymer ?
#
loop_
_entity_poly.entity_id
_entity_poly.type
_entity_poly.pdbx_seq_one_letter_code
_entity_poly.pdbx_strand_id
1 'polypeptide(L)'
;MLGVLRAQGDSGSMPASAIELDRLATSLRGDTWRGALALSGRTSFADSSAALADYYRAVGFESLVTGLEQSKERLVKRLLADERISIYGAGRVDLAAGLIDVRIVVLLSYLAERHGSVTVSSLFSGHRRFARAGVVSAHVFGHAVDIAAVGGSSIVGNQQPGGLTEATVRSVLLLPAELQPQQVISLLGLGGPSFPLADHADHIHVGY
;
A
#
# COMPACT_ATOMS: atom_id res chain seq x y z
N MET A 1 16.02 7.09 -4.70
CA MET A 1 16.41 8.50 -4.48
C MET A 1 15.27 9.34 -3.92
N LEU A 2 14.19 9.60 -4.67
CA LEU A 2 13.06 10.42 -4.19
C LEU A 2 12.47 9.96 -2.85
N GLY A 3 12.35 8.64 -2.63
CA GLY A 3 11.84 8.11 -1.36
C GLY A 3 12.72 8.44 -0.15
N VAL A 4 14.04 8.48 -0.36
CA VAL A 4 15.04 8.83 0.67
C VAL A 4 14.97 10.32 1.00
N LEU A 5 14.89 11.18 -0.02
CA LEU A 5 14.74 12.64 0.17
C LEU A 5 13.48 12.95 0.98
N ARG A 6 12.34 12.37 0.60
CA ARG A 6 11.10 12.57 1.35
C ARG A 6 11.18 12.01 2.78
N ALA A 7 11.82 10.87 2.98
CA ALA A 7 12.05 10.33 4.32
C ALA A 7 12.99 11.21 5.19
N GLN A 8 13.84 12.04 4.57
CA GLN A 8 14.67 13.04 5.26
C GLN A 8 13.88 14.30 5.65
N GLY A 9 12.67 14.47 5.11
CA GLY A 9 11.83 15.65 5.31
C GLY A 9 11.82 16.61 4.14
N ASP A 10 12.56 16.31 3.06
CA ASP A 10 12.65 17.16 1.86
C ASP A 10 11.37 17.06 1.03
N SER A 11 10.36 17.83 1.46
CA SER A 11 9.02 17.92 0.89
C SER A 11 8.68 19.33 0.39
N GLY A 12 9.66 20.24 0.43
CA GLY A 12 9.53 21.61 -0.04
C GLY A 12 9.61 21.75 -1.55
N SER A 13 9.25 22.94 -2.05
CA SER A 13 9.29 23.29 -3.48
C SER A 13 10.69 23.64 -4.00
N MET A 14 11.69 23.74 -3.13
CA MET A 14 13.08 23.99 -3.52
C MET A 14 13.71 22.69 -4.05
N PRO A 15 14.16 22.66 -5.31
CA PRO A 15 14.80 21.47 -5.87
C PRO A 15 16.16 21.23 -5.21
N ALA A 16 16.48 19.97 -4.93
CA ALA A 16 17.82 19.56 -4.53
C ALA A 16 18.83 19.90 -5.64
N SER A 17 20.06 20.26 -5.26
CA SER A 17 21.13 20.54 -6.23
C SER A 17 21.59 19.26 -6.94
N ALA A 18 22.12 19.40 -8.17
CA ALA A 18 22.64 18.28 -8.94
C ALA A 18 23.73 17.49 -8.18
N ILE A 19 24.58 18.19 -7.41
CA ILE A 19 25.66 17.57 -6.63
C ILE A 19 25.09 16.71 -5.49
N GLU A 20 24.05 17.20 -4.81
CA GLU A 20 23.37 16.44 -3.75
C GLU A 20 22.70 15.18 -4.32
N LEU A 21 22.05 15.31 -5.48
CA LEU A 21 21.42 14.20 -6.19
C LEU A 21 22.45 13.15 -6.63
N ASP A 22 23.60 13.55 -7.19
CA ASP A 22 24.64 12.62 -7.65
C ASP A 22 25.29 11.85 -6.49
N ARG A 23 25.54 12.52 -5.36
CA ARG A 23 26.05 11.88 -4.15
C ARG A 23 25.03 10.86 -3.63
N LEU A 24 23.77 11.27 -3.53
CA LEU A 24 22.71 10.39 -3.05
C LEU A 24 22.50 9.20 -3.99
N ALA A 25 22.47 9.42 -5.29
CA ALA A 25 22.38 8.36 -6.30
C ALA A 25 23.54 7.36 -6.17
N THR A 26 24.75 7.85 -5.87
CA THR A 26 25.92 6.99 -5.65
C THR A 26 25.77 6.13 -4.40
N SER A 27 25.28 6.71 -3.30
CA SER A 27 25.05 5.98 -2.04
C SER A 27 23.88 5.00 -2.09
N LEU A 28 22.93 5.20 -3.02
CA LEU A 28 21.76 4.35 -3.20
C LEU A 28 21.90 3.33 -4.34
N ARG A 29 23.12 3.11 -4.87
CA ARG A 29 23.33 2.08 -5.89
C ARG A 29 22.96 0.70 -5.31
N GLY A 30 21.98 0.04 -5.93
CA GLY A 30 21.49 -1.28 -5.51
C GLY A 30 20.22 -1.18 -4.68
N ASP A 31 20.20 -1.89 -3.55
CA ASP A 31 19.03 -2.01 -2.68
C ASP A 31 18.76 -0.71 -1.91
N THR A 32 17.56 -0.14 -2.05
CA THR A 32 17.20 1.15 -1.44
C THR A 32 17.26 1.10 0.08
N TRP A 33 16.87 -0.03 0.68
CA TRP A 33 16.89 -0.19 2.13
C TRP A 33 18.33 -0.18 2.67
N ARG A 34 19.23 -0.97 2.06
CA ARG A 34 20.66 -1.00 2.44
C ARG A 34 21.33 0.36 2.26
N GLY A 35 21.05 1.04 1.15
CA GLY A 35 21.57 2.39 0.90
C GLY A 35 21.10 3.39 1.95
N ALA A 36 19.80 3.40 2.26
CA ALA A 36 19.22 4.28 3.29
C ALA A 36 19.71 3.95 4.70
N LEU A 37 19.94 2.68 5.01
CA LEU A 37 20.54 2.25 6.27
C LEU A 37 22.00 2.72 6.37
N ALA A 38 22.79 2.55 5.32
CA ALA A 38 24.18 3.01 5.28
C ALA A 38 24.29 4.54 5.44
N LEU A 39 23.33 5.30 4.90
CA LEU A 39 23.29 6.75 5.00
C LEU A 39 22.92 7.27 6.40
N SER A 40 22.00 6.60 7.09
CA SER A 40 21.40 7.14 8.32
C SER A 40 21.74 6.36 9.61
N GLY A 41 22.20 5.12 9.48
CA GLY A 41 22.36 4.18 10.60
C GLY A 41 21.05 3.74 11.26
N ARG A 42 19.87 4.13 10.74
CA ARG A 42 18.56 3.88 11.36
C ARG A 42 17.69 2.98 10.49
N THR A 43 17.22 1.88 11.05
CA THR A 43 16.34 0.92 10.36
C THR A 43 14.98 1.54 10.01
N SER A 44 14.38 2.32 10.91
CA SER A 44 13.12 3.02 10.65
C SER A 44 13.18 3.98 9.47
N PHE A 45 14.33 4.64 9.27
CA PHE A 45 14.56 5.49 8.10
C PHE A 45 14.69 4.67 6.83
N ALA A 46 15.38 3.53 6.89
CA ALA A 46 15.51 2.61 5.76
C ALA A 46 14.16 2.01 5.35
N ASP A 47 13.34 1.61 6.32
CA ASP A 47 12.01 1.04 6.10
C ASP A 47 11.08 2.04 5.39
N SER A 48 11.03 3.29 5.89
CA SER A 48 10.25 4.37 5.27
C SER A 48 10.77 4.73 3.87
N SER A 49 12.09 4.75 3.68
CA SER A 49 12.70 5.05 2.38
C SER A 49 12.38 4.00 1.33
N ALA A 50 12.44 2.71 1.71
CA ALA A 50 12.08 1.60 0.84
C ALA A 50 10.58 1.63 0.51
N ALA A 51 9.72 1.83 1.52
CA ALA A 51 8.27 1.95 1.33
C ALA A 51 7.91 3.06 0.33
N LEU A 52 8.51 4.24 0.48
CA LEU A 52 8.30 5.37 -0.43
C LEU A 52 8.81 5.08 -1.84
N ALA A 53 9.94 4.38 -1.97
CA ALA A 53 10.47 4.00 -3.28
C ALA A 53 9.52 3.02 -4.00
N ASP A 54 8.98 2.02 -3.30
CA ASP A 54 8.01 1.07 -3.84
C ASP A 54 6.71 1.79 -4.22
N TYR A 55 6.22 2.69 -3.35
CA TYR A 55 5.06 3.54 -3.64
C TYR A 55 5.25 4.35 -4.93
N TYR A 56 6.39 5.03 -5.09
CA TYR A 56 6.67 5.83 -6.28
C TYR A 56 6.78 5.01 -7.55
N ARG A 57 7.34 3.79 -7.48
CA ARG A 57 7.35 2.87 -8.63
C ARG A 57 5.94 2.40 -8.99
N ALA A 58 5.12 2.08 -7.99
CA ALA A 58 3.74 1.66 -8.19
C ALA A 58 2.92 2.75 -8.92
N VAL A 59 2.93 3.99 -8.43
CA VAL A 59 2.09 5.06 -9.01
C VAL A 59 2.69 5.72 -10.26
N GLY A 60 4.02 5.74 -10.37
CA GLY A 60 4.74 6.41 -11.45
C GLY A 60 4.82 7.93 -11.30
N PHE A 61 5.85 8.52 -11.91
CA PHE A 61 6.19 9.94 -11.76
C PHE A 61 5.06 10.88 -12.16
N GLU A 62 4.40 10.62 -13.29
CA GLU A 62 3.33 11.49 -13.76
C GLU A 62 2.18 11.57 -12.75
N SER A 63 1.78 10.46 -12.13
CA SER A 63 0.72 10.47 -11.10
C SER A 63 1.12 11.20 -9.82
N LEU A 64 2.42 11.21 -9.50
CA LEU A 64 2.94 12.01 -8.37
C LEU A 64 2.88 13.51 -8.65
N VAL A 65 3.01 13.91 -9.92
CA VAL A 65 3.00 15.32 -10.35
C VAL A 65 1.58 15.84 -10.58
N THR A 66 0.75 15.09 -11.30
CA THR A 66 -0.63 15.48 -11.62
C THR A 66 -1.60 15.24 -10.47
N GLY A 67 -1.23 14.35 -9.54
CA GLY A 67 -2.05 13.96 -8.40
C GLY A 67 -2.80 12.65 -8.65
N LEU A 68 -3.02 11.91 -7.55
CA LEU A 68 -3.60 10.56 -7.59
C LEU A 68 -5.02 10.57 -8.15
N GLU A 69 -5.90 11.46 -7.66
CA GLU A 69 -7.28 11.56 -8.12
C GLU A 69 -7.40 11.86 -9.62
N GLN A 70 -6.62 12.82 -10.11
CA GLN A 70 -6.59 13.14 -11.55
C GLN A 70 -6.06 11.96 -12.38
N SER A 71 -5.16 11.15 -11.80
CA SER A 71 -4.61 9.95 -12.44
C SER A 71 -5.44 8.68 -12.23
N LYS A 72 -6.57 8.74 -11.53
CA LYS A 72 -7.32 7.56 -11.06
C LYS A 72 -7.67 6.59 -12.18
N GLU A 73 -8.24 7.09 -13.28
CA GLU A 73 -8.64 6.25 -14.42
C GLU A 73 -7.45 5.46 -14.99
N ARG A 74 -6.31 6.11 -15.13
CA ARG A 74 -5.08 5.49 -15.63
C ARG A 74 -4.52 4.47 -14.63
N LEU A 75 -4.51 4.80 -13.34
CA LEU A 75 -4.05 3.90 -12.28
C LEU A 75 -4.92 2.64 -12.24
N VAL A 76 -6.24 2.77 -12.38
CA VAL A 76 -7.17 1.65 -12.49
C VAL A 76 -6.88 0.79 -13.73
N LYS A 77 -6.68 1.41 -14.90
CA LYS A 77 -6.32 0.66 -16.13
C LYS A 77 -5.04 -0.14 -15.95
N ARG A 78 -4.01 0.44 -15.34
CA ARG A 78 -2.75 -0.25 -15.04
C ARG A 78 -2.94 -1.39 -14.05
N LEU A 79 -3.66 -1.15 -12.95
CA LEU A 79 -3.97 -2.15 -11.93
C LEU A 79 -4.72 -3.36 -12.54
N LEU A 80 -5.74 -3.11 -13.36
CA LEU A 80 -6.50 -4.18 -14.00
C LEU A 80 -5.67 -4.98 -15.01
N ALA A 81 -4.61 -4.40 -15.57
CA ALA A 81 -3.70 -5.07 -16.50
C ALA A 81 -2.51 -5.77 -15.80
N ASP A 82 -2.30 -5.57 -14.50
CA ASP A 82 -1.18 -6.17 -13.77
C ASP A 82 -1.50 -7.62 -13.37
N GLU A 83 -0.78 -8.57 -13.97
CA GLU A 83 -0.96 -10.01 -13.73
C GLU A 83 -0.60 -10.44 -12.30
N ARG A 84 0.13 -9.60 -11.55
CA ARG A 84 0.44 -9.84 -10.13
C ARG A 84 -0.77 -9.59 -9.22
N ILE A 85 -1.83 -8.96 -9.75
CA ILE A 85 -3.00 -8.53 -8.97
C ILE A 85 -4.21 -9.35 -9.39
N SER A 86 -4.58 -10.31 -8.55
CA SER A 86 -5.80 -11.10 -8.74
C SER A 86 -6.98 -10.39 -8.10
N ILE A 87 -8.01 -10.12 -8.89
CA ILE A 87 -9.24 -9.44 -8.44
C ILE A 87 -10.42 -10.27 -8.92
N TYR A 88 -11.29 -10.65 -7.99
CA TYR A 88 -12.54 -11.34 -8.28
C TYR A 88 -13.44 -10.53 -9.24
N GLY A 89 -14.33 -11.22 -9.97
CA GLY A 89 -15.05 -10.66 -11.12
C GLY A 89 -15.80 -9.35 -10.83
N ALA A 90 -16.63 -9.31 -9.77
CA ALA A 90 -17.38 -8.10 -9.44
C ALA A 90 -16.47 -6.94 -8.98
N GLY A 91 -15.36 -7.22 -8.29
CA GLY A 91 -14.38 -6.20 -7.92
C GLY A 91 -13.74 -5.51 -9.13
N ARG A 92 -13.51 -6.25 -10.22
CA ARG A 92 -13.04 -5.66 -11.49
C ARG A 92 -14.07 -4.71 -12.09
N VAL A 93 -15.36 -5.03 -11.95
CA VAL A 93 -16.47 -4.15 -12.37
C VAL A 93 -16.51 -2.89 -11.50
N ASP A 94 -16.37 -3.01 -10.18
CA ASP A 94 -16.34 -1.86 -9.27
C ASP A 94 -15.24 -0.85 -9.66
N LEU A 95 -14.03 -1.37 -9.95
CA LEU A 95 -12.88 -0.59 -10.38
C LEU A 95 -13.14 0.09 -11.73
N ALA A 96 -13.61 -0.65 -12.73
CA ALA A 96 -13.90 -0.12 -14.06
C ALA A 96 -15.02 0.95 -14.03
N ALA A 97 -15.95 0.84 -13.09
CA ALA A 97 -17.01 1.83 -12.85
C ALA A 97 -16.55 3.04 -12.03
N GLY A 98 -15.29 3.08 -11.58
CA GLY A 98 -14.74 4.21 -10.81
C GLY A 98 -15.23 4.30 -9.36
N LEU A 99 -15.87 3.24 -8.84
CA LEU A 99 -16.51 3.21 -7.52
C LEU A 99 -15.53 3.10 -6.35
N ILE A 100 -14.27 2.76 -6.61
CA ILE A 100 -13.26 2.48 -5.57
C ILE A 100 -12.37 3.71 -5.37
N ASP A 101 -12.10 4.07 -4.12
CA ASP A 101 -11.19 5.16 -3.75
C ASP A 101 -9.80 4.97 -4.37
N VAL A 102 -9.17 6.06 -4.85
CA VAL A 102 -7.85 5.97 -5.50
C VAL A 102 -6.77 5.46 -4.55
N ARG A 103 -6.90 5.71 -3.24
CA ARG A 103 -5.96 5.24 -2.22
C ARG A 103 -5.90 3.71 -2.18
N ILE A 104 -7.02 3.03 -2.41
CA ILE A 104 -7.07 1.56 -2.52
C ILE A 104 -6.38 1.07 -3.80
N VAL A 105 -6.61 1.75 -4.93
CA VAL A 105 -5.94 1.42 -6.20
C VAL A 105 -4.43 1.52 -6.06
N VAL A 106 -3.96 2.58 -5.38
CA VAL A 106 -2.55 2.79 -5.07
C VAL A 106 -2.02 1.74 -4.10
N LEU A 107 -2.76 1.45 -3.02
CA LEU A 107 -2.40 0.43 -2.03
C LEU A 107 -2.16 -0.93 -2.68
N LEU A 108 -3.07 -1.39 -3.53
CA LEU A 108 -2.95 -2.67 -4.20
C LEU A 108 -1.74 -2.74 -5.13
N SER A 109 -1.51 -1.67 -5.91
CA SER A 109 -0.32 -1.56 -6.78
C SER A 109 0.98 -1.55 -5.97
N TYR A 110 0.99 -0.84 -4.84
CA TYR A 110 2.12 -0.76 -3.93
C TYR A 110 2.43 -2.11 -3.27
N LEU A 111 1.42 -2.83 -2.78
CA LEU A 111 1.60 -4.14 -2.18
C LEU A 111 2.05 -5.19 -3.20
N ALA A 112 1.56 -5.13 -4.44
CA ALA A 112 2.02 -5.99 -5.52
C ALA A 112 3.48 -5.70 -5.92
N GLU A 113 3.86 -4.42 -5.94
CA GLU A 113 5.25 -4.02 -6.17
C GLU A 113 6.17 -4.53 -5.07
N ARG A 114 5.74 -4.46 -3.81
CA ARG A 114 6.57 -4.79 -2.65
C ARG A 114 6.64 -6.28 -2.34
N HIS A 115 5.54 -7.01 -2.54
CA HIS A 115 5.40 -8.42 -2.14
C HIS A 115 5.22 -9.37 -3.32
N GLY A 116 5.27 -8.85 -4.55
CA GLY A 116 5.25 -9.64 -5.78
C GLY A 116 3.87 -10.03 -6.30
N SER A 117 2.86 -10.19 -5.42
CA SER A 117 1.46 -10.39 -5.84
C SER A 117 0.46 -10.08 -4.72
N VAL A 118 -0.78 -9.80 -5.10
CA VAL A 118 -1.91 -9.55 -4.18
C VAL A 118 -3.18 -10.20 -4.73
N THR A 119 -3.94 -10.85 -3.86
CA THR A 119 -5.28 -11.39 -4.18
C THR A 119 -6.33 -10.67 -3.38
N VAL A 120 -7.25 -10.00 -4.09
CA VAL A 120 -8.37 -9.24 -3.55
C VAL A 120 -9.62 -10.10 -3.50
N SER A 121 -10.24 -10.20 -2.33
CA SER A 121 -11.49 -10.96 -2.11
C SER A 121 -12.73 -10.07 -2.04
N SER A 122 -12.57 -8.76 -1.76
CA SER A 122 -13.70 -7.86 -1.55
C SER A 122 -13.32 -6.40 -1.85
N LEU A 123 -14.26 -5.66 -2.45
CA LEU A 123 -14.18 -4.22 -2.75
C LEU A 123 -15.54 -3.58 -2.46
N PHE A 124 -16.10 -2.74 -3.33
CA PHE A 124 -17.45 -2.20 -3.15
C PHE A 124 -18.51 -3.30 -3.23
N SER A 125 -18.30 -4.29 -4.07
CA SER A 125 -19.07 -5.53 -4.11
C SER A 125 -18.42 -6.59 -3.20
N GLY A 126 -19.10 -7.73 -3.00
CA GLY A 126 -18.51 -8.90 -2.33
C GLY A 126 -18.54 -8.88 -0.79
N HIS A 127 -19.19 -7.91 -0.15
CA HIS A 127 -19.23 -7.76 1.30
C HIS A 127 -20.67 -7.67 1.86
N ARG A 128 -20.81 -7.76 3.19
CA ARG A 128 -22.08 -7.46 3.90
C ARG A 128 -22.22 -5.95 4.13
N ARG A 129 -23.44 -5.41 4.01
CA ARG A 129 -23.72 -3.97 4.20
C ARG A 129 -23.23 -3.41 5.54
N PHE A 130 -23.33 -4.21 6.61
CA PHE A 130 -22.95 -3.81 7.96
C PHE A 130 -21.69 -4.57 8.40
N ALA A 131 -20.71 -3.83 8.94
CA ALA A 131 -19.51 -4.40 9.57
C ALA A 131 -19.84 -5.03 10.93
N ARG A 132 -20.79 -4.43 11.63
CA ARG A 132 -21.46 -4.97 12.83
C ARG A 132 -22.83 -4.32 12.97
N ALA A 133 -23.66 -4.78 13.90
CA ALA A 133 -24.99 -4.21 14.12
C ALA A 133 -24.94 -2.67 14.24
N GLY A 134 -25.66 -1.99 13.35
CA GLY A 134 -25.75 -0.52 13.31
C GLY A 134 -24.55 0.23 12.70
N VAL A 135 -23.48 -0.47 12.27
CA VAL A 135 -22.29 0.16 11.69
C VAL A 135 -22.16 -0.23 10.22
N VAL A 136 -22.35 0.75 9.33
CA VAL A 136 -22.21 0.56 7.88
C VAL A 136 -20.74 0.31 7.55
N SER A 137 -20.49 -0.67 6.68
CA SER A 137 -19.14 -1.01 6.23
C SER A 137 -18.55 0.06 5.31
N ALA A 138 -17.26 0.34 5.45
CA ALA A 138 -16.51 1.25 4.55
C ALA A 138 -16.54 0.77 3.08
N HIS A 139 -16.73 -0.53 2.85
CA HIS A 139 -16.90 -1.08 1.51
C HIS A 139 -18.13 -0.49 0.79
N VAL A 140 -19.21 -0.15 1.50
CA VAL A 140 -20.41 0.48 0.91
C VAL A 140 -20.10 1.82 0.24
N PHE A 141 -18.99 2.44 0.62
CA PHE A 141 -18.54 3.71 0.06
C PHE A 141 -17.36 3.55 -0.92
N GLY A 142 -16.94 2.31 -1.20
CA GLY A 142 -15.73 2.05 -1.99
C GLY A 142 -14.45 2.44 -1.28
N HIS A 143 -14.48 2.54 0.05
CA HIS A 143 -13.37 2.99 0.91
C HIS A 143 -12.69 1.85 1.67
N ALA A 144 -12.95 0.59 1.31
CA ALA A 144 -12.24 -0.53 1.88
C ALA A 144 -11.97 -1.67 0.90
N VAL A 145 -10.99 -2.50 1.26
CA VAL A 145 -10.56 -3.68 0.53
C VAL A 145 -10.23 -4.81 1.48
N ASP A 146 -10.61 -6.04 1.10
CA ASP A 146 -10.15 -7.25 1.77
C ASP A 146 -9.14 -7.98 0.88
N ILE A 147 -7.99 -8.31 1.47
CA ILE A 147 -6.87 -8.98 0.80
C ILE A 147 -6.75 -10.39 1.36
N ALA A 148 -6.99 -11.40 0.53
CA ALA A 148 -7.01 -12.81 0.93
C ALA A 148 -5.66 -13.53 0.73
N ALA A 149 -4.75 -12.98 -0.08
CA ALA A 149 -3.40 -13.52 -0.24
C ALA A 149 -2.41 -12.43 -0.66
N VAL A 150 -1.15 -12.60 -0.29
CA VAL A 150 -0.03 -11.73 -0.69
C VAL A 150 1.20 -12.57 -0.97
N GLY A 151 1.94 -12.23 -2.04
CA GLY A 151 3.15 -12.96 -2.44
C GLY A 151 2.93 -14.47 -2.66
N GLY A 152 1.75 -14.83 -3.17
CA GLY A 152 1.32 -16.23 -3.36
C GLY A 152 0.91 -16.97 -2.08
N SER A 153 1.06 -16.36 -0.88
CA SER A 153 0.64 -16.97 0.39
C SER A 153 -0.75 -16.51 0.78
N SER A 154 -1.66 -17.45 1.04
CA SER A 154 -2.98 -17.16 1.62
C SER A 154 -2.84 -16.53 3.00
N ILE A 155 -3.70 -15.58 3.37
CA ILE A 155 -3.74 -15.04 4.73
C ILE A 155 -4.22 -16.10 5.74
N VAL A 156 -5.07 -17.04 5.31
CA VAL A 156 -5.50 -18.19 6.11
C VAL A 156 -4.29 -18.96 6.60
N GLY A 157 -4.13 -19.05 7.92
CA GLY A 157 -3.05 -19.81 8.56
C GLY A 157 -1.65 -19.17 8.45
N ASN A 158 -1.50 -17.96 7.89
CA ASN A 158 -0.20 -17.31 7.69
C ASN A 158 -0.06 -15.96 8.43
N GLN A 159 -0.72 -15.81 9.58
CA GLN A 159 -0.68 -14.60 10.40
C GLN A 159 0.23 -14.70 11.63
N GLN A 160 1.28 -15.54 11.55
CA GLN A 160 2.27 -15.70 12.61
C GLN A 160 3.25 -14.50 12.67
N PRO A 161 3.85 -14.24 13.85
CA PRO A 161 4.87 -13.21 13.98
C PRO A 161 6.03 -13.37 13.00
N GLY A 162 6.47 -12.27 12.39
CA GLY A 162 7.54 -12.27 11.38
C GLY A 162 7.19 -12.91 10.04
N GLY A 163 5.93 -13.33 9.84
CA GLY A 163 5.44 -13.87 8.58
C GLY A 163 5.15 -12.81 7.52
N LEU A 164 4.84 -13.27 6.31
CA LEU A 164 4.53 -12.39 5.17
C LEU A 164 3.29 -11.51 5.42
N THR A 165 2.29 -12.03 6.13
CA THR A 165 1.11 -11.23 6.54
C THR A 165 1.52 -10.07 7.44
N GLU A 166 2.36 -10.31 8.44
CA GLU A 166 2.85 -9.23 9.32
C GLU A 166 3.67 -8.21 8.53
N ALA A 167 4.55 -8.66 7.64
CA ALA A 167 5.32 -7.79 6.75
C ALA A 167 4.40 -6.94 5.84
N THR A 168 3.29 -7.51 5.39
CA THR A 168 2.26 -6.80 4.62
C THR A 168 1.59 -5.73 5.47
N VAL A 169 1.10 -6.06 6.67
CA VAL A 169 0.47 -5.09 7.59
C VAL A 169 1.45 -3.96 7.92
N ARG A 170 2.71 -4.26 8.22
CA ARG A 170 3.77 -3.24 8.42
C ARG A 170 3.96 -2.35 7.19
N SER A 171 3.89 -2.92 5.99
CA SER A 171 4.01 -2.15 4.74
C SER A 171 2.87 -1.16 4.56
N VAL A 172 1.65 -1.53 4.96
CA VAL A 172 0.49 -0.62 4.97
C VAL A 172 0.72 0.53 5.97
N LEU A 173 1.21 0.21 7.16
CA LEU A 173 1.51 1.21 8.21
C LEU A 173 2.65 2.17 7.84
N LEU A 174 3.51 1.80 6.88
CA LEU A 174 4.60 2.62 6.36
C LEU A 174 4.18 3.56 5.21
N LEU A 175 2.90 3.55 4.80
CA LEU A 175 2.41 4.47 3.76
C LEU A 175 2.60 5.94 4.19
N PRO A 176 2.82 6.85 3.23
CA PRO A 176 2.89 8.28 3.56
C PRO A 176 1.54 8.80 4.07
N ALA A 177 1.56 9.94 4.76
CA ALA A 177 0.40 10.48 5.48
C ALA A 177 -0.88 10.60 4.63
N GLU A 178 -0.77 10.99 3.36
CA GLU A 178 -1.90 11.10 2.42
C GLU A 178 -2.54 9.75 2.04
N LEU A 179 -1.87 8.63 2.34
CA LEU A 179 -2.29 7.26 2.06
C LEU A 179 -2.49 6.42 3.32
N GLN A 180 -2.44 7.03 4.52
CA GLN A 180 -2.66 6.32 5.77
C GLN A 180 -4.13 5.90 5.91
N PRO A 181 -4.42 4.59 6.10
CA PRO A 181 -5.77 4.10 6.36
C PRO A 181 -6.18 4.37 7.81
N GLN A 182 -7.49 4.32 8.06
CA GLN A 182 -8.07 4.39 9.40
C GLN A 182 -8.19 3.00 10.04
N GLN A 183 -8.23 1.94 9.22
CA GLN A 183 -8.43 0.56 9.66
C GLN A 183 -7.46 -0.36 8.93
N VAL A 184 -6.74 -1.20 9.67
CA VAL A 184 -5.92 -2.31 9.16
C VAL A 184 -6.17 -3.54 10.03
N ILE A 185 -7.19 -4.30 9.69
CA ILE A 185 -7.72 -5.36 10.55
C ILE A 185 -7.27 -6.73 10.05
N SER A 186 -6.79 -7.54 10.97
CA SER A 186 -6.34 -8.92 10.74
C SER A 186 -6.40 -9.68 12.07
N LEU A 187 -5.67 -10.78 12.25
CA LEU A 187 -5.41 -11.35 13.58
C LEU A 187 -4.26 -10.64 14.32
N LEU A 188 -3.57 -9.72 13.65
CA LEU A 188 -2.45 -8.96 14.19
C LEU A 188 -2.92 -7.63 14.78
N GLY A 189 -2.23 -7.16 15.82
CA GLY A 189 -2.41 -5.84 16.43
C GLY A 189 -1.08 -5.11 16.54
N LEU A 190 -0.66 -4.43 15.47
CA LEU A 190 0.63 -3.74 15.44
C LEU A 190 0.57 -2.28 15.94
N GLY A 191 -0.61 -1.83 16.38
CA GLY A 191 -0.85 -0.47 16.88
C GLY A 191 -1.27 0.51 15.78
N GLY A 192 -1.60 1.74 16.19
CA GLY A 192 -2.17 2.73 15.27
C GLY A 192 -3.49 2.23 14.66
N PRO A 193 -3.67 2.29 13.32
CA PRO A 193 -4.86 1.75 12.68
C PRO A 193 -4.89 0.21 12.64
N SER A 194 -3.83 -0.49 13.08
CA SER A 194 -3.78 -1.95 13.11
C SER A 194 -4.31 -2.53 14.42
N PHE A 195 -5.39 -3.32 14.34
CA PHE A 195 -5.98 -4.00 15.49
C PHE A 195 -6.57 -5.38 15.13
N PRO A 196 -6.58 -6.33 16.08
CA PRO A 196 -6.98 -7.70 15.82
C PRO A 196 -8.50 -7.91 15.93
N LEU A 197 -9.09 -8.69 15.02
CA LEU A 197 -10.46 -9.21 15.13
C LEU A 197 -10.49 -10.70 14.74
N ALA A 198 -11.18 -11.52 15.55
CA ALA A 198 -11.14 -12.99 15.42
C ALA A 198 -11.74 -13.53 14.10
N ASP A 199 -12.64 -12.77 13.47
CA ASP A 199 -13.27 -13.11 12.20
C ASP A 199 -12.47 -12.66 10.96
N HIS A 200 -11.23 -12.16 11.15
CA HIS A 200 -10.32 -11.75 10.07
C HIS A 200 -9.17 -12.75 9.87
N ALA A 201 -9.44 -14.04 10.10
CA ALA A 201 -8.44 -15.09 9.95
C ALA A 201 -8.03 -15.34 8.49
N ASP A 202 -8.89 -14.99 7.54
CA ASP A 202 -8.79 -15.29 6.12
C ASP A 202 -8.41 -14.09 5.24
N HIS A 203 -8.34 -12.87 5.80
CA HIS A 203 -7.99 -11.67 5.05
C HIS A 203 -7.35 -10.57 5.92
N ILE A 204 -6.68 -9.63 5.25
CA ILE A 204 -6.36 -8.30 5.80
C ILE A 204 -7.41 -7.34 5.27
N HIS A 205 -8.14 -6.69 6.15
CA HIS A 205 -9.05 -5.60 5.81
C HIS A 205 -8.32 -4.26 5.91
N VAL A 206 -8.42 -3.41 4.90
CA VAL A 206 -7.90 -2.03 4.93
C VAL A 206 -9.01 -1.06 4.58
N GLY A 207 -9.27 -0.11 5.48
CA GLY A 207 -10.35 0.89 5.37
C GLY A 207 -9.86 2.33 5.55
N TYR A 208 -10.44 3.25 4.78
CA TYR A 208 -9.99 4.63 4.59
C TYR A 208 -10.98 5.72 5.01
#